data_AF-A0A7V3XP70-F1
#
_entry.id   AF-A0A7V3XP70-F1
#
_cell.length_a   1.000
_cell.length_b   1.000
_cell.length_c   1.000
_cell.angle_alpha   90.00
_cell.angle_beta   90.00
_cell.angle_gamma   90.00
#
_symmetry.space_group_name_H-M   'P 1'
#
loop_
_entity.id
_entity.type
_entity.pdbx_description
1 polymer ?
#
loop_
_entity_poly.entity_id
_entity_poly.type
_entity_poly.pdbx_seq_one_letter_code
_entity_poly.pdbx_strand_id
1 'polypeptide(L)'
;MQLHELKPKHYFKKYPRRGRGGKRGTYSGRGIKGQKARAGRNLKPIIRELIKHYPKLRGYRQKSNIKKPAVASINLVVLEKHFKEGEVVNPAILYKKGLIRKIKGKIPLVKILGQGEIKKSLTIENCLLSKQTKEKLAKVGSVIK
;
A
#
# COMPACT_ATOMS: atom_id res chain seq x y z
N MET A 1 34.05 -16.25 -9.32
CA MET A 1 33.44 -16.59 -8.02
C MET A 1 33.74 -18.04 -7.72
N GLN A 2 34.97 -18.27 -7.28
CA GLN A 2 35.36 -19.54 -6.69
C GLN A 2 34.81 -19.62 -5.25
N LEU A 3 34.69 -20.82 -4.69
CA LEU A 3 34.09 -21.03 -3.37
C LEU A 3 34.72 -20.18 -2.26
N HIS A 4 36.03 -19.90 -2.37
CA HIS A 4 36.78 -19.10 -1.40
C HIS A 4 36.51 -17.57 -1.49
N GLU A 5 35.83 -17.11 -2.54
CA GLU A 5 35.53 -15.69 -2.78
C GLU A 5 34.12 -15.31 -2.26
N LEU A 6 33.31 -16.29 -1.85
CA LEU A 6 31.95 -16.06 -1.37
C LEU A 6 31.95 -15.35 -0.01
N LYS A 7 31.38 -14.14 0.03
CA LYS A 7 31.15 -13.37 1.26
C LYS A 7 29.66 -13.17 1.52
N PRO A 8 29.21 -13.19 2.78
CA PRO A 8 27.81 -12.94 3.11
C PRO A 8 27.43 -11.48 2.84
N LYS A 9 26.30 -11.25 2.15
CA LYS A 9 25.75 -9.91 1.88
C LYS A 9 25.12 -9.24 3.10
N HIS A 10 24.74 -10.03 4.11
CA HIS A 10 24.06 -9.57 5.32
C HIS A 10 24.82 -9.96 6.59
N TYR A 11 24.70 -9.14 7.64
CA TYR A 11 25.32 -9.40 8.93
C TYR A 11 24.68 -10.59 9.64
N PHE A 12 25.52 -11.40 10.30
CA PHE A 12 25.05 -12.50 11.14
C PHE A 12 24.23 -11.98 12.33
N LYS A 13 23.11 -12.65 12.61
CA LYS A 13 22.24 -12.34 13.75
C LYS A 13 23.02 -12.59 15.05
N LYS A 14 23.18 -11.55 15.88
CA LYS A 14 23.87 -11.68 17.17
C LYS A 14 23.00 -12.49 18.14
N TYR A 15 23.46 -13.69 18.50
CA TYR A 15 22.81 -14.50 19.52
C TYR A 15 22.92 -13.82 20.91
N PRO A 16 21.87 -13.87 21.74
CA PRO A 16 21.97 -13.41 23.12
C PRO A 16 22.95 -14.31 23.88
N ARG A 17 24.12 -13.77 24.24
CA ARG A 17 25.10 -14.51 25.04
C ARG A 17 24.53 -14.81 26.42
N ARG A 18 24.44 -16.09 26.77
CA ARG A 18 24.07 -16.53 28.11
C ARG A 18 25.27 -16.36 29.04
N GLY A 19 25.29 -15.25 29.77
CA GLY A 19 25.84 -15.20 31.13
C GLY A 19 27.34 -15.05 31.37
N ARG A 20 28.28 -15.04 30.41
CA ARG A 20 29.72 -15.02 30.78
C ARG A 20 30.66 -14.13 29.94
N GLY A 21 30.16 -13.12 29.22
CA GLY A 21 31.02 -12.12 28.57
C GLY A 21 30.37 -11.28 27.46
N GLY A 22 30.26 -9.96 27.68
CA GLY A 22 29.72 -8.97 26.73
C GLY A 22 28.79 -7.94 27.39
N LYS A 23 28.22 -7.01 26.60
CA LYS A 23 27.42 -5.84 27.07
C LYS A 23 26.20 -6.14 27.97
N ARG A 24 25.79 -7.40 28.14
CA ARG A 24 24.55 -7.79 28.85
C ARG A 24 24.78 -8.51 30.19
N GLY A 25 26.03 -8.85 30.55
CA GLY A 25 26.40 -9.34 31.90
C GLY A 25 25.61 -10.55 32.44
N THR A 26 25.68 -10.75 33.75
CA THR A 26 25.07 -11.88 34.49
C THR A 26 23.54 -11.91 34.37
N TYR A 27 22.90 -10.74 34.33
CA TYR A 27 21.43 -10.61 34.30
C TYR A 27 20.85 -10.39 32.89
N SER A 28 21.66 -10.57 31.84
CA SER A 28 21.27 -10.38 30.44
C SER A 28 20.63 -8.99 30.14
N GLY A 29 20.93 -7.96 30.93
CA GLY A 29 20.34 -6.61 30.85
C GLY A 29 18.92 -6.49 31.43
N ARG A 30 18.42 -7.50 32.16
CA ARG A 30 17.05 -7.52 32.71
C ARG A 30 16.96 -7.12 34.19
N GLY A 31 18.09 -6.97 34.87
CA GLY A 31 18.16 -6.70 36.31
C GLY A 31 18.00 -7.96 37.17
N ILE A 32 18.07 -7.80 38.50
CA ILE A 32 18.14 -8.91 39.47
C ILE A 32 16.76 -9.52 39.75
N LYS A 33 15.83 -8.72 40.23
CA LYS A 33 14.48 -9.14 40.65
C LYS A 33 13.42 -8.29 39.95
N GLY A 34 12.16 -8.65 40.18
CA GLY A 34 11.01 -7.98 39.60
C GLY A 34 10.41 -8.78 38.46
N GLN A 35 9.12 -8.56 38.22
CA GLN A 35 8.38 -9.38 37.28
C GLN A 35 9.02 -9.33 35.87
N LYS A 36 9.70 -8.22 35.43
CA LYS A 36 10.30 -8.04 34.07
C LYS A 36 11.49 -8.97 33.83
N ALA A 37 12.14 -9.39 34.91
CA ALA A 37 13.26 -10.31 34.90
C ALA A 37 12.82 -11.78 34.89
N ARG A 38 11.54 -12.09 35.19
CA ARG A 38 11.02 -13.47 35.23
C ARG A 38 10.58 -13.97 33.86
N ALA A 39 10.77 -15.26 33.60
CA ALA A 39 10.25 -15.93 32.42
C ALA A 39 8.71 -15.96 32.46
N GLY A 40 8.07 -15.90 31.28
CA GLY A 40 6.60 -15.94 31.19
C GLY A 40 5.87 -14.67 31.63
N ARG A 41 6.57 -13.54 31.90
CA ARG A 41 5.88 -12.26 32.16
C ARG A 41 5.13 -11.81 30.91
N ASN A 42 3.81 -11.71 31.04
CA ASN A 42 2.94 -11.02 30.11
C ASN A 42 2.33 -9.81 30.82
N LEU A 43 2.89 -8.62 30.60
CA LEU A 43 2.17 -7.40 30.95
C LEU A 43 1.09 -7.16 29.92
N LYS A 44 -0.09 -6.80 30.41
CA LYS A 44 -1.12 -6.23 29.56
C LYS A 44 -0.59 -4.94 28.91
N PRO A 45 -0.59 -4.83 27.57
CA PRO A 45 -0.20 -3.60 26.90
C PRO A 45 -1.12 -2.44 27.28
N ILE A 46 -0.56 -1.26 27.54
CA ILE A 46 -1.30 -0.04 27.91
C ILE A 46 -2.35 0.35 26.87
N ILE A 47 -2.10 0.01 25.60
CA ILE A 47 -3.02 0.16 24.47
C ILE A 47 -4.41 -0.45 24.78
N ARG A 48 -4.48 -1.52 25.57
CA ARG A 48 -5.77 -2.14 25.92
C ARG A 48 -6.63 -1.28 26.85
N GLU A 49 -6.02 -0.40 27.65
CA GLU A 49 -6.76 0.58 28.46
C GLU A 49 -7.13 1.79 27.61
N LEU A 50 -6.20 2.28 26.77
CA LEU A 50 -6.48 3.35 25.82
C LEU A 50 -7.68 3.03 24.92
N ILE A 51 -7.73 1.82 24.33
CA ILE A 51 -8.84 1.36 23.48
C ILE A 51 -10.19 1.38 24.22
N LYS A 52 -10.21 1.16 25.55
CA LYS A 52 -11.46 1.16 26.33
C LYS A 52 -12.01 2.58 26.58
N HIS A 53 -11.15 3.59 26.58
CA HIS A 53 -11.57 4.98 26.74
C HIS A 53 -12.23 5.54 25.48
N TYR A 54 -11.83 5.07 24.29
CA TYR A 54 -12.39 5.55 23.04
C TYR A 54 -13.77 4.93 22.76
N PRO A 55 -14.73 5.71 22.25
CA PRO A 55 -16.00 5.16 21.78
C PRO A 55 -15.75 4.17 20.63
N LYS A 56 -16.60 3.14 20.53
CA LYS A 56 -16.52 2.17 19.45
C LYS A 56 -16.84 2.86 18.11
N LEU A 57 -16.15 2.45 17.05
CA LEU A 57 -16.45 2.91 15.70
C LEU A 57 -17.88 2.53 15.31
N ARG A 58 -18.61 3.50 14.76
CA ARG A 58 -19.96 3.28 14.19
C ARG A 58 -19.85 2.26 13.05
N GLY A 59 -20.83 1.35 12.95
CA GLY A 59 -20.90 0.37 11.86
C GLY A 59 -19.92 -0.81 11.94
N TYR A 60 -19.23 -1.04 13.06
CA TYR A 60 -18.24 -2.12 13.23
C TYR A 60 -18.75 -3.54 12.85
N ARG A 61 -20.05 -3.80 12.96
CA ARG A 61 -20.68 -5.07 12.56
C ARG A 61 -21.66 -4.94 11.39
N GLN A 62 -21.75 -3.76 10.78
CA GLN A 62 -22.64 -3.54 9.66
C GLN A 62 -21.99 -4.07 8.38
N LYS A 63 -22.33 -5.32 8.04
CA LYS A 63 -21.99 -5.91 6.75
C LYS A 63 -22.94 -5.34 5.71
N SER A 64 -22.53 -4.32 4.97
CA SER A 64 -23.29 -3.85 3.82
C SER A 64 -23.36 -4.96 2.76
N ASN A 65 -24.56 -5.35 2.32
CA ASN A 65 -24.75 -6.37 1.27
C ASN A 65 -24.29 -5.89 -0.13
N ILE A 66 -23.92 -4.62 -0.26
CA ILE A 66 -23.44 -4.01 -1.49
C ILE A 66 -21.99 -4.45 -1.73
N LYS A 67 -21.79 -5.45 -2.59
CA LYS A 67 -20.48 -5.81 -3.11
C LYS A 67 -20.01 -4.69 -4.05
N LYS A 68 -19.28 -3.71 -3.52
CA LYS A 68 -18.64 -2.67 -4.33
C LYS A 68 -17.63 -3.35 -5.28
N PRO A 69 -17.72 -3.12 -6.61
CA PRO A 69 -16.71 -3.65 -7.52
C PRO A 69 -15.35 -3.09 -7.15
N ALA A 70 -14.29 -3.87 -7.40
CA ALA A 70 -12.94 -3.38 -7.22
C ALA A 70 -12.65 -2.32 -8.30
N VAL A 71 -12.41 -1.09 -7.85
CA VAL A 71 -12.11 0.05 -8.73
C VAL A 71 -10.68 0.50 -8.50
N ALA A 72 -9.90 0.62 -9.57
CA ALA A 72 -8.59 1.26 -9.56
C ALA A 72 -8.74 2.74 -9.94
N SER A 73 -8.20 3.64 -9.13
CA SER A 73 -8.21 5.07 -9.40
C SER A 73 -6.93 5.53 -10.09
N ILE A 74 -7.04 6.32 -11.15
CA ILE A 74 -5.92 6.96 -11.85
C ILE A 74 -6.16 8.46 -11.97
N ASN A 75 -5.10 9.26 -11.84
CA ASN A 75 -5.15 10.72 -12.02
C ASN A 75 -4.69 11.14 -13.42
N LEU A 76 -5.15 12.30 -13.89
CA LEU A 76 -4.74 12.89 -15.18
C LEU A 76 -3.22 13.08 -15.32
N VAL A 77 -2.50 13.42 -14.23
CA VAL A 77 -1.02 13.54 -14.24
C VAL A 77 -0.34 12.27 -14.74
N VAL A 78 -0.88 11.11 -14.40
CA VAL A 78 -0.31 9.82 -14.80
C VAL A 78 -0.54 9.58 -16.29
N LEU A 79 -1.72 9.94 -16.79
CA LEU A 79 -2.04 9.81 -18.21
C LEU A 79 -1.15 10.71 -19.06
N GLU A 80 -0.97 11.97 -18.66
CA GLU A 80 -0.13 12.95 -19.35
C GLU A 80 1.33 12.47 -19.49
N LYS A 81 1.87 11.78 -18.46
CA LYS A 81 3.25 11.27 -18.48
C LYS A 81 3.43 10.02 -19.34
N HIS A 82 2.46 9.12 -19.34
CA HIS A 82 2.63 7.77 -19.89
C HIS A 82 1.94 7.54 -21.24
N PHE A 83 1.14 8.49 -21.71
CA PHE A 83 0.46 8.42 -22.99
C PHE A 83 0.95 9.50 -23.95
N LYS A 84 0.98 9.15 -25.23
CA LYS A 84 1.16 10.09 -26.33
C LYS A 84 -0.21 10.59 -26.80
N GLU A 85 -0.19 11.67 -27.57
CA GLU A 85 -1.40 12.25 -28.13
C GLU A 85 -2.11 11.25 -29.06
N GLY A 86 -3.45 11.21 -28.99
CA GLY A 86 -4.30 10.28 -29.74
C GLY A 86 -4.34 8.84 -29.22
N GLU A 87 -3.53 8.48 -28.22
CA GLU A 87 -3.50 7.10 -27.72
C GLU A 87 -4.80 6.68 -27.02
N VAL A 88 -5.11 5.39 -27.12
CA VAL A 88 -6.28 4.77 -26.47
C VAL A 88 -5.98 4.42 -25.02
N VAL A 89 -6.82 4.90 -24.11
CA VAL A 89 -6.80 4.62 -22.67
C VAL A 89 -7.91 3.63 -22.36
N ASN A 90 -7.52 2.36 -22.20
CA ASN A 90 -8.42 1.25 -21.86
C ASN A 90 -7.85 0.48 -20.65
N PRO A 91 -8.69 -0.08 -19.75
CA PRO A 91 -8.24 -0.93 -18.64
C PRO A 91 -7.18 -1.99 -19.01
N ALA A 92 -7.30 -2.61 -20.19
CA ALA A 92 -6.32 -3.60 -20.67
C ALA A 92 -4.95 -2.97 -21.00
N ILE A 93 -4.94 -1.80 -21.63
CA ILE A 93 -3.72 -1.05 -21.99
C ILE A 93 -3.04 -0.53 -20.72
N LEU A 94 -3.83 -0.02 -19.77
CA LEU A 94 -3.34 0.45 -18.46
C LEU A 94 -2.69 -0.67 -17.66
N TYR A 95 -3.22 -1.90 -17.75
CA TYR A 95 -2.59 -3.08 -17.17
C TYR A 95 -1.28 -3.44 -17.88
N LYS A 96 -1.25 -3.45 -19.22
CA LYS A 96 -0.03 -3.73 -20.02
C LYS A 96 1.09 -2.72 -19.72
N LYS A 97 0.77 -1.43 -19.57
CA LYS A 97 1.71 -0.37 -19.18
C LYS A 97 2.10 -0.41 -17.69
N GLY A 98 1.55 -1.34 -16.91
CA GLY A 98 1.87 -1.49 -15.48
C GLY A 98 1.27 -0.40 -14.57
N LEU A 99 0.37 0.44 -15.09
CA LEU A 99 -0.28 1.53 -14.33
C LEU A 99 -1.39 1.01 -13.39
N ILE A 100 -1.90 -0.19 -13.66
CA ILE A 100 -2.89 -0.87 -12.84
C ILE A 100 -2.43 -2.30 -12.56
N ARG A 101 -2.78 -2.81 -11.37
CA ARG A 101 -2.61 -4.22 -11.00
C ARG A 101 -3.97 -4.93 -10.92
N LYS A 102 -3.96 -6.23 -11.17
CA LYS A 102 -5.14 -7.08 -10.97
C LYS A 102 -5.55 -7.08 -9.50
N ILE A 103 -6.85 -6.95 -9.24
CA ILE A 103 -7.43 -7.07 -7.90
C ILE A 103 -8.22 -8.37 -7.86
N LYS A 104 -7.90 -9.27 -6.92
CA LYS A 104 -8.50 -10.61 -6.83
C LYS A 104 -8.44 -11.40 -8.16
N GLY A 105 -7.31 -11.29 -8.88
CA GLY A 105 -7.07 -12.03 -10.13
C GLY A 105 -7.74 -11.46 -11.39
N LYS A 106 -8.58 -10.43 -11.27
CA LYS A 106 -9.27 -9.79 -12.41
C LYS A 106 -8.75 -8.37 -12.67
N ILE A 107 -8.86 -7.91 -13.91
CA ILE A 107 -8.60 -6.50 -14.25
C ILE A 107 -9.74 -5.68 -13.62
N PRO A 108 -9.44 -4.74 -12.71
CA PRO A 108 -10.47 -3.96 -12.05
C PRO A 108 -11.09 -2.92 -13.00
N LEU A 109 -12.26 -2.42 -12.64
CA LEU A 109 -12.83 -1.24 -13.28
C LEU A 109 -11.93 -0.03 -13.01
N VAL A 110 -11.76 0.85 -13.99
CA VAL A 110 -10.87 2.00 -13.85
C VAL A 110 -11.70 3.26 -13.68
N LYS A 111 -11.35 4.07 -12.68
CA LYS A 111 -11.91 5.40 -12.48
C LYS A 111 -10.83 6.46 -12.65
N ILE A 112 -11.00 7.35 -13.63
CA ILE A 112 -10.10 8.47 -13.86
C ILE A 112 -10.59 9.68 -13.05
N LEU A 113 -9.65 10.30 -12.33
CA LEU A 113 -9.84 11.42 -11.43
C LEU A 113 -9.09 12.66 -11.95
N GLY A 114 -9.62 13.83 -11.61
CA GLY A 114 -9.26 15.11 -12.24
C GLY A 114 -8.03 15.81 -11.66
N GLN A 115 -7.20 15.12 -10.89
CA GLN A 115 -5.99 15.74 -10.33
C GLN A 115 -4.93 15.89 -11.43
N GLY A 116 -4.46 17.13 -11.63
CA GLY A 116 -3.52 17.50 -12.70
C GLY A 116 -4.16 18.21 -13.88
N GLU A 117 -3.29 18.62 -14.81
CA GLU A 117 -3.64 19.14 -16.12
C GLU A 117 -3.35 18.07 -17.18
N ILE A 118 -4.13 18.08 -18.24
CA ILE A 118 -3.91 17.25 -19.41
C ILE A 118 -3.84 18.18 -20.61
N LYS A 119 -2.81 18.05 -21.43
CA LYS A 119 -2.62 18.86 -22.64
C LYS A 119 -2.80 18.03 -23.90
N LYS A 120 -2.61 16.71 -23.79
CA LYS A 120 -2.73 15.76 -24.89
C LYS A 120 -4.18 15.32 -25.07
N SER A 121 -4.65 15.31 -26.31
CA SER A 121 -5.90 14.66 -26.67
C SER A 121 -5.75 13.14 -26.54
N LEU A 122 -6.70 12.46 -25.88
CA LEU A 122 -6.69 10.99 -25.69
C LEU A 122 -8.05 10.39 -26.04
N THR A 123 -8.06 9.12 -26.42
CA THR A 123 -9.31 8.35 -26.61
C THR A 123 -9.54 7.47 -25.39
N ILE A 124 -10.55 7.76 -24.57
CA ILE A 124 -10.82 7.02 -23.33
C ILE A 124 -11.94 6.03 -23.59
N GLU A 125 -11.70 4.75 -23.26
CA GLU A 125 -12.65 3.65 -23.45
C GLU A 125 -12.89 2.87 -22.15
N ASN A 126 -14.15 2.53 -21.88
CA ASN A 126 -14.54 1.62 -20.78
C ASN A 126 -14.02 2.06 -19.39
N CYS A 127 -13.94 3.38 -19.16
CA CYS A 127 -13.48 3.97 -17.90
C CYS A 127 -14.55 4.85 -17.24
N LEU A 128 -14.63 4.80 -15.91
CA LEU A 128 -15.47 5.70 -15.12
C LEU A 128 -14.79 7.07 -14.98
N LEU A 129 -15.51 8.16 -15.21
CA LEU A 129 -14.96 9.51 -15.15
C LEU A 129 -15.62 10.33 -14.04
N SER A 130 -14.84 11.10 -13.28
CA SER A 130 -15.40 12.15 -12.41
C SER A 130 -15.89 13.34 -13.23
N LYS A 131 -16.83 14.13 -12.69
CA LYS A 131 -17.41 15.30 -13.37
C LYS A 131 -16.31 16.28 -13.86
N GLN A 132 -15.42 16.68 -12.95
CA GLN A 132 -14.29 17.56 -13.25
C GLN A 132 -13.35 16.98 -14.33
N THR A 133 -13.19 15.65 -14.37
CA THR A 133 -12.33 15.00 -15.37
C THR A 133 -12.96 15.10 -16.77
N LYS A 134 -14.28 14.89 -16.88
CA LYS A 134 -15.00 15.05 -18.16
C LYS A 134 -14.84 16.45 -18.73
N GLU A 135 -14.98 17.48 -17.90
CA GLU A 135 -14.80 18.88 -18.31
C GLU A 135 -13.39 19.17 -18.82
N LYS A 136 -12.35 18.70 -18.10
CA LYS A 136 -10.96 18.88 -18.51
C LYS A 136 -10.64 18.16 -19.83
N LEU A 137 -11.15 16.95 -20.01
CA LEU A 137 -10.96 16.17 -21.23
C LEU A 137 -11.70 16.78 -22.43
N ALA A 138 -12.91 17.30 -22.22
CA ALA A 138 -13.67 17.98 -23.26
C ALA A 138 -12.96 19.26 -23.75
N LYS A 139 -12.36 20.04 -22.85
CA LYS A 139 -11.57 21.24 -23.22
C LYS A 139 -10.38 20.94 -24.13
N VAL A 140 -9.83 19.74 -24.03
CA VAL A 140 -8.66 19.29 -24.83
C VAL A 140 -9.11 18.56 -26.11
N GLY A 141 -10.42 18.36 -26.30
CA GLY A 141 -10.95 17.64 -27.46
C GLY A 141 -10.76 16.11 -27.39
N SER A 142 -10.66 15.55 -26.18
CA SER A 142 -10.52 14.10 -25.99
C SER A 142 -11.84 13.37 -26.25
N VAL A 143 -11.78 12.22 -26.93
CA VAL A 143 -12.96 11.40 -27.24
C VAL A 143 -13.24 10.44 -26.09
N ILE A 144 -14.48 10.47 -25.57
CA ILE A 144 -14.92 9.63 -24.45
C ILE A 144 -15.91 8.58 -24.99
N LYS A 145 -15.57 7.29 -24.85
CA LYS A 145 -16.40 6.12 -25.18
C LYS A 145 -16.58 5.23 -23.95
#